data_AF-A0A0Q4LES5-F1
#
_entry.id   AF-A0A0Q4LES5-F1
#
_cell.length_a   1.000
_cell.length_b   1.000
_cell.length_c   1.000
_cell.angle_alpha   90.00
_cell.angle_beta   90.00
_cell.angle_gamma   90.00
#
_symmetry.space_group_name_H-M   'P 1'
#
loop_
_entity.id
_entity.type
_entity.pdbx_description
1 polymer ?
#
loop_
_entity_poly.entity_id
_entity_poly.type
_entity_poly.pdbx_seq_one_letter_code
_entity_poly.pdbx_strand_id
1 'polypeptide(L)'
;MGVGIGNFKKVYNLYQSDYFENKSFEFIDLLAKDTYYAFNDFLQYAVETGLIIFSLTIVAILFLSKKLILKIKNCNCQFLNGTVCAILALLVCSQFSYPLHIISIQVIFIFLISIIISRTLKVVSISYQNIAVRTSILIFCLFCSLILLLDRCRTLKAEYYWKKASLLAVKGYFTEAQKFYAKCKPELIENPVFLQNYGTEMAIHGDFENALITLKDASSYFSNSDLAMYTAFCYDFINEKQLAENQYMLAMYMVPSSFVKKGELLRFYIAKKENAKAIKLAEIITRQPVKIWSNDIGKIQKYAMLVLTKLKN
;
A
#
# COMPACT_ATOMS: atom_id res chain seq x y z
N MET A 1 16.19 10.18 -10.73
CA MET A 1 16.59 9.43 -9.52
C MET A 1 15.44 8.54 -9.11
N GLY A 2 15.69 7.41 -8.44
CA GLY A 2 14.62 6.55 -7.93
C GLY A 2 14.01 7.10 -6.63
N VAL A 3 12.80 6.66 -6.29
CA VAL A 3 12.08 7.12 -5.07
C VAL A 3 12.48 6.37 -3.80
N GLY A 4 13.39 5.38 -3.90
CA GLY A 4 13.83 4.51 -2.82
C GLY A 4 13.05 3.20 -2.77
N ILE A 5 13.72 2.11 -2.39
CA ILE A 5 13.12 0.76 -2.30
C ILE A 5 11.98 0.76 -1.28
N GLY A 6 10.84 0.20 -1.66
CA GLY A 6 9.63 0.10 -0.83
C GLY A 6 8.80 1.38 -0.72
N ASN A 7 9.22 2.48 -1.35
CA ASN A 7 8.51 3.77 -1.27
C ASN A 7 7.43 3.94 -2.34
N PHE A 8 7.24 3.00 -3.28
CA PHE A 8 6.20 3.13 -4.32
C PHE A 8 4.81 3.40 -3.72
N LYS A 9 4.39 2.59 -2.74
CA LYS A 9 3.11 2.76 -2.01
C LYS A 9 2.95 4.09 -1.27
N LYS A 10 4.07 4.78 -0.99
CA LYS A 10 4.10 6.10 -0.35
C LYS A 10 3.88 7.21 -1.35
N VAL A 11 4.52 7.14 -2.51
CA VAL A 11 4.55 8.26 -3.46
C VAL A 11 3.55 8.13 -4.59
N TYR A 12 3.16 6.91 -4.97
CA TYR A 12 2.37 6.68 -6.19
C TYR A 12 1.04 7.43 -6.17
N ASN A 13 0.26 7.33 -5.09
CA ASN A 13 -1.04 8.00 -5.02
C ASN A 13 -0.91 9.54 -4.97
N LEU A 14 0.21 10.06 -4.45
CA LEU A 14 0.52 11.50 -4.52
C LEU A 14 0.75 11.94 -5.97
N TYR A 15 1.61 11.24 -6.71
CA TYR A 15 1.83 11.52 -8.14
C TYR A 15 0.55 11.33 -8.98
N GLN A 16 -0.28 10.34 -8.62
CA GLN A 16 -1.57 10.14 -9.26
C GLN A 16 -2.49 11.35 -9.02
N SER A 17 -2.52 11.90 -7.80
CA SER A 17 -3.23 13.13 -7.50
C SER A 17 -2.72 14.31 -8.34
N ASP A 18 -1.41 14.54 -8.37
CA ASP A 18 -0.80 15.63 -9.13
C ASP A 18 -1.13 15.54 -10.63
N TYR A 19 -1.17 14.33 -11.18
CA TYR A 19 -1.57 14.07 -12.56
C TYR A 19 -3.03 14.45 -12.83
N PHE A 20 -3.94 14.12 -11.91
CA PHE A 20 -5.37 14.39 -12.07
C PHE A 20 -5.78 15.82 -11.73
N GLU A 21 -4.98 16.55 -10.96
CA GLU A 21 -5.29 17.94 -10.59
C GLU A 21 -5.41 18.85 -11.82
N ASN A 22 -4.58 18.63 -12.84
CA ASN A 22 -4.50 19.49 -14.04
C ASN A 22 -5.10 18.84 -15.29
N LYS A 23 -5.70 17.65 -15.18
CA LYS A 23 -6.21 16.87 -16.31
C LYS A 23 -7.74 16.98 -16.44
N SER A 24 -8.24 17.08 -17.68
CA SER A 24 -9.66 16.90 -17.97
C SER A 24 -10.08 15.44 -17.79
N PHE A 25 -11.16 15.20 -17.05
CA PHE A 25 -11.64 13.86 -16.74
C PHE A 25 -12.11 13.09 -17.98
N GLU A 26 -11.49 11.94 -18.24
CA GLU A 26 -11.82 11.01 -19.32
C GLU A 26 -12.45 9.73 -18.78
N PHE A 27 -13.11 8.96 -19.65
CA PHE A 27 -13.74 7.69 -19.23
C PHE A 27 -12.74 6.69 -18.63
N ILE A 28 -11.50 6.65 -19.12
CA ILE A 28 -10.45 5.74 -18.63
C ILE A 28 -10.03 6.08 -17.19
N ASP A 29 -10.22 7.32 -16.75
CA ASP A 29 -9.88 7.79 -15.41
C ASP A 29 -10.79 7.16 -14.34
N LEU A 30 -11.91 6.53 -14.74
CA LEU A 30 -12.75 5.70 -13.87
C LEU A 30 -12.06 4.42 -13.35
N LEU A 31 -10.87 4.11 -13.87
CA LEU A 31 -10.06 2.98 -13.41
C LEU A 31 -9.08 3.38 -12.29
N ALA A 32 -8.76 4.67 -12.14
CA ALA A 32 -7.82 5.15 -11.14
C ALA A 32 -8.35 4.94 -9.72
N LYS A 33 -7.54 4.27 -8.90
CA LYS A 33 -7.81 3.95 -7.49
C LYS A 33 -6.50 4.00 -6.70
N ASP A 34 -6.63 3.96 -5.37
CA ASP A 34 -5.51 3.79 -4.47
C ASP A 34 -4.73 2.51 -4.83
N THR A 35 -3.43 2.68 -5.10
CA THR A 35 -2.54 1.61 -5.56
C THR A 35 -1.31 1.53 -4.66
N TYR A 36 -0.92 0.31 -4.29
CA TYR A 36 0.19 0.04 -3.36
C TYR A 36 1.34 -0.74 -4.00
N TYR A 37 1.06 -1.42 -5.11
CA TYR A 37 2.04 -2.14 -5.91
C TYR A 37 1.76 -1.85 -7.37
N ALA A 38 2.79 -1.67 -8.19
CA ALA A 38 2.59 -1.65 -9.62
C ALA A 38 2.16 -3.04 -10.07
N PHE A 39 1.27 -3.13 -11.06
CA PHE A 39 0.95 -4.38 -11.76
C PHE A 39 2.07 -4.84 -12.71
N ASN A 40 3.33 -4.55 -12.32
CA ASN A 40 4.57 -4.94 -12.98
C ASN A 40 5.72 -4.74 -11.97
N ASP A 41 6.25 -5.83 -11.42
CA ASP A 41 7.33 -5.81 -10.42
C ASP A 41 8.58 -5.08 -10.94
N PHE A 42 8.88 -5.19 -12.23
CA PHE A 42 10.07 -4.58 -12.83
C PHE A 42 9.94 -3.08 -12.99
N LEU A 43 8.75 -2.60 -13.36
CA LEU A 43 8.46 -1.17 -13.44
C LEU A 43 8.52 -0.54 -12.05
N GLN A 44 7.93 -1.20 -11.04
CA GLN A 44 8.06 -0.74 -9.66
C GLN A 44 9.53 -0.68 -9.23
N TYR A 45 10.29 -1.75 -9.47
CA TYR A 45 11.72 -1.78 -9.16
C TYR A 45 12.48 -0.66 -9.86
N ALA A 46 12.19 -0.39 -11.14
CA ALA A 46 12.79 0.70 -11.90
C ALA A 46 12.45 2.09 -11.34
N VAL A 47 11.21 2.31 -10.89
CA VAL A 47 10.78 3.57 -10.25
C VAL A 47 11.46 3.75 -8.89
N GLU A 48 11.54 2.68 -8.10
CA GLU A 48 12.12 2.71 -6.76
C GLU A 48 13.64 2.89 -6.77
N THR A 49 14.37 2.15 -7.63
CA THR A 49 15.84 2.25 -7.69
C THR A 49 16.34 3.31 -8.68
N GLY A 50 15.49 3.72 -9.63
CA GLY A 50 15.89 4.54 -10.77
C GLY A 50 16.50 3.72 -11.91
N LEU A 51 16.47 4.29 -13.11
CA LEU A 51 16.88 3.62 -14.37
C LEU A 51 18.36 3.17 -14.39
N ILE A 52 19.25 3.90 -13.71
CA ILE A 52 20.68 3.55 -13.66
C ILE A 52 20.88 2.24 -12.89
N ILE A 53 20.37 2.15 -11.66
CA ILE A 53 20.50 0.93 -10.86
C ILE A 53 19.74 -0.22 -11.54
N PHE A 54 18.55 0.07 -12.07
CA PHE A 54 17.76 -0.91 -12.82
C PHE A 54 18.53 -1.52 -14.00
N SER A 55 19.13 -0.68 -14.84
CA SER A 55 19.92 -1.15 -15.99
C SER A 55 21.15 -1.94 -15.57
N LEU A 56 21.87 -1.52 -14.53
CA LEU A 56 22.99 -2.27 -13.96
C LEU A 56 22.55 -3.66 -13.45
N THR A 57 21.42 -3.74 -12.75
CA THR A 57 20.84 -5.00 -12.27
C THR A 57 20.50 -5.93 -13.44
N ILE A 58 19.89 -5.41 -14.52
CA ILE A 58 19.63 -6.21 -15.73
C ILE A 58 20.92 -6.73 -16.35
N VAL A 59 21.94 -5.88 -16.52
CA VAL A 59 23.23 -6.30 -17.08
C VAL A 59 23.89 -7.39 -16.23
N ALA A 60 23.85 -7.24 -14.90
CA ALA A 60 24.36 -8.25 -13.98
C ALA A 60 23.60 -9.59 -14.11
N ILE A 61 22.27 -9.56 -14.20
CA ILE A 61 21.43 -10.75 -14.42
C ILE A 61 21.76 -11.42 -15.76
N LEU A 62 21.92 -10.65 -16.85
CA LEU A 62 22.28 -11.17 -18.17
C LEU A 62 23.66 -11.83 -18.18
N PHE A 63 24.63 -11.23 -17.49
CA PHE A 63 25.98 -11.80 -17.36
C PHE A 63 25.98 -13.10 -16.54
N LEU A 64 25.27 -13.12 -15.41
CA LEU A 64 25.15 -14.31 -14.56
C LEU A 64 24.38 -15.43 -15.27
N SER A 65 23.26 -15.11 -15.93
CA SER A 65 22.44 -16.08 -16.65
C SER A 65 23.19 -16.72 -17.82
N LYS A 66 24.01 -15.96 -18.57
CA LYS A 66 24.85 -16.53 -19.65
C LYS A 66 25.78 -17.64 -19.14
N LYS A 67 26.49 -17.39 -18.03
CA LYS A 67 27.37 -18.39 -17.40
C LYS A 67 26.60 -19.61 -16.90
N LEU A 68 25.38 -19.37 -16.41
CA LEU A 68 24.54 -20.36 -15.77
C LEU A 68 23.86 -21.28 -16.79
N ILE A 69 23.37 -20.72 -17.91
CA ILE A 69 22.79 -21.46 -19.05
C ILE A 69 23.80 -22.43 -19.66
N LEU A 70 25.06 -21.99 -19.85
CA LEU A 70 26.12 -22.86 -20.38
C LEU A 70 26.37 -24.08 -19.49
N LYS A 71 26.33 -23.91 -18.16
CA LYS A 71 26.49 -25.00 -17.21
C LYS A 71 25.26 -25.92 -17.16
N ILE A 72 24.05 -25.36 -17.18
CA ILE A 72 22.81 -26.15 -17.19
C ILE A 72 22.75 -27.07 -18.41
N LYS A 73 23.08 -26.55 -19.60
CA LYS A 73 23.12 -27.33 -20.84
C LYS A 73 24.03 -28.56 -20.74
N ASN A 74 25.15 -28.44 -20.02
CA ASN A 74 26.10 -29.54 -19.85
C ASN A 74 25.67 -30.57 -18.78
N CYS A 75 24.74 -30.23 -17.87
CA CYS A 75 24.32 -31.10 -16.76
C CYS A 75 23.22 -32.11 -17.13
N ASN A 76 22.57 -31.98 -18.30
CA ASN A 76 21.48 -32.82 -18.82
C ASN A 76 20.47 -33.34 -17.75
N CYS A 77 20.04 -32.46 -16.84
CA CYS A 77 19.18 -32.81 -15.70
C CYS A 77 17.77 -32.23 -15.90
N GLN A 78 16.77 -33.10 -16.12
CA GLN A 78 15.38 -32.69 -16.34
C GLN A 78 14.80 -31.85 -15.20
N PHE A 79 15.16 -32.18 -13.95
CA PHE A 79 14.73 -31.44 -12.77
C PHE A 79 15.20 -29.97 -12.81
N LEU A 80 16.46 -29.73 -13.21
CA LEU A 80 17.04 -28.39 -13.30
C LEU A 80 16.37 -27.56 -14.40
N ASN A 81 16.03 -28.18 -15.53
CA ASN A 81 15.26 -27.52 -16.58
C ASN A 81 13.87 -27.10 -16.08
N GLY A 82 13.20 -27.97 -15.31
CA GLY A 82 11.93 -27.63 -14.65
C GLY A 82 12.05 -26.43 -13.70
N THR A 83 13.12 -26.37 -12.89
CA THR A 83 13.40 -25.23 -11.99
C THR A 83 13.58 -23.92 -12.78
N VAL A 84 14.31 -23.95 -13.90
CA VAL A 84 14.50 -22.78 -14.77
C VAL A 84 13.18 -22.33 -15.39
N CYS A 85 12.37 -23.25 -15.90
CA CYS A 85 11.04 -22.94 -16.44
C CYS A 85 10.14 -22.31 -15.38
N ALA A 86 10.17 -22.80 -14.13
CA ALA A 86 9.39 -22.22 -13.03
C ALA A 86 9.81 -20.78 -12.71
N ILE A 87 11.12 -20.50 -12.68
CA ILE A 87 11.64 -19.13 -12.52
C ILE A 87 11.20 -18.24 -13.67
N LEU A 88 11.34 -18.70 -14.92
CA LEU A 88 10.93 -17.93 -16.10
C LEU A 88 9.43 -17.63 -16.09
N ALA A 89 8.60 -18.62 -15.74
CA ALA A 89 7.16 -18.43 -15.61
C ALA A 89 6.82 -17.37 -14.55
N LEU A 90 7.51 -17.39 -13.40
CA LEU A 90 7.36 -16.38 -12.36
C LEU A 90 7.78 -14.99 -12.84
N LEU A 91 8.91 -14.87 -13.54
CA LEU A 91 9.38 -13.59 -14.11
C LEU A 91 8.45 -13.04 -15.18
N VAL A 92 7.84 -13.91 -16.01
CA VAL A 92 6.81 -13.49 -16.98
C VAL A 92 5.55 -13.03 -16.25
N CYS A 93 5.12 -13.75 -15.21
CA CYS A 93 3.99 -13.35 -14.36
C CYS A 93 4.22 -11.97 -13.72
N SER A 94 5.44 -11.70 -13.25
CA SER A 94 5.87 -10.41 -12.70
C SER A 94 5.80 -9.21 -13.66
N GLN A 95 5.64 -9.43 -14.98
CA GLN A 95 5.41 -8.34 -15.94
C GLN A 95 3.97 -7.83 -15.95
N PHE A 96 3.03 -8.66 -15.47
CA PHE A 96 1.59 -8.37 -15.52
C PHE A 96 0.93 -8.41 -14.14
N SER A 97 1.72 -8.62 -13.08
CA SER A 97 1.28 -8.74 -11.70
C SER A 97 2.42 -8.38 -10.74
N TYR A 98 2.21 -8.59 -9.44
CA TYR A 98 3.14 -8.29 -8.36
C TYR A 98 3.49 -9.52 -7.48
N PRO A 99 3.72 -10.72 -8.04
CA PRO A 99 3.98 -11.92 -7.26
C PRO A 99 5.24 -11.80 -6.40
N LEU A 100 6.24 -10.99 -6.80
CA LEU A 100 7.45 -10.78 -6.01
C LEU A 100 7.22 -9.92 -4.77
N HIS A 101 6.04 -9.32 -4.57
CA HIS A 101 5.65 -8.68 -3.32
C HIS A 101 4.96 -9.64 -2.33
N ILE A 102 4.66 -10.88 -2.73
CA ILE A 102 4.03 -11.89 -1.88
C ILE A 102 5.12 -12.74 -1.22
N ILE A 103 5.23 -12.69 0.12
CA ILE A 103 6.27 -13.38 0.91
C ILE A 103 6.37 -14.87 0.58
N SER A 104 5.23 -15.58 0.49
CA SER A 104 5.22 -17.01 0.16
C SER A 104 5.84 -17.30 -1.20
N ILE A 105 5.63 -16.41 -2.17
CA ILE A 105 6.22 -16.53 -3.52
C ILE A 105 7.70 -16.16 -3.47
N GLN A 106 8.11 -15.14 -2.72
CA GLN A 106 9.53 -14.81 -2.52
C GLN A 106 10.32 -16.00 -1.95
N VAL A 107 9.76 -16.72 -0.97
CA VAL A 107 10.39 -17.93 -0.41
C VAL A 107 10.57 -19.01 -1.47
N ILE A 108 9.53 -19.27 -2.27
CA ILE A 108 9.61 -20.23 -3.39
C ILE A 108 10.67 -19.77 -4.40
N PHE A 109 10.69 -18.49 -4.76
CA PHE A 109 11.64 -17.92 -5.71
C PHE A 109 13.09 -18.09 -5.24
N ILE A 110 13.38 -17.75 -3.98
CA ILE A 110 14.70 -17.95 -3.35
C ILE A 110 15.08 -19.43 -3.32
N PHE A 111 14.13 -20.31 -3.01
CA PHE A 111 14.34 -21.75 -3.02
C PHE A 111 14.69 -22.28 -4.43
N LEU A 112 13.99 -21.83 -5.47
CA LEU A 112 14.31 -22.21 -6.85
C LEU A 112 15.72 -21.72 -7.26
N ILE A 113 16.09 -20.50 -6.87
CA ILE A 113 17.45 -19.97 -7.11
C ILE A 113 18.51 -20.79 -6.37
N SER A 114 18.25 -21.22 -5.13
CA SER A 114 19.21 -21.99 -4.35
C SER A 114 19.48 -23.38 -4.95
N ILE A 115 18.45 -24.03 -5.52
CA ILE A 115 18.60 -25.28 -6.28
C ILE A 115 19.58 -25.07 -7.43
N ILE A 116 19.39 -24.02 -8.22
CA ILE A 116 20.26 -23.71 -9.36
C ILE A 116 21.70 -23.45 -8.89
N ILE A 117 21.89 -22.62 -7.87
CA ILE A 117 23.22 -22.26 -7.37
C ILE A 117 23.95 -23.51 -6.85
N SER A 118 23.27 -24.35 -6.07
CA SER A 118 23.87 -25.56 -5.47
C SER A 118 24.40 -26.57 -6.50
N ARG A 119 23.83 -26.59 -7.70
CA ARG A 119 24.21 -27.51 -8.78
C ARG A 119 25.20 -26.92 -9.77
N THR A 120 25.32 -25.59 -9.83
CA THR A 120 26.11 -24.91 -10.87
C THR A 120 27.38 -24.25 -10.34
N LEU A 121 27.40 -23.80 -9.10
CA LEU A 121 28.59 -23.25 -8.45
C LEU A 121 29.29 -24.34 -7.64
N LYS A 122 30.63 -24.35 -7.66
CA LYS A 122 31.40 -25.09 -6.66
C LYS A 122 31.16 -24.40 -5.33
N VAL A 123 30.11 -24.81 -4.63
CA VAL A 123 29.89 -24.38 -3.26
C VAL A 123 31.07 -24.89 -2.45
N VAL A 124 31.68 -24.05 -1.62
CA VAL A 124 32.66 -24.50 -0.64
C VAL A 124 31.97 -25.59 0.18
N SER A 125 32.38 -26.84 -0.02
CA SER A 125 31.82 -27.96 0.72
C SER A 125 32.32 -27.83 2.15
N ILE A 126 31.52 -27.23 3.02
CA ILE A 126 31.70 -27.43 4.45
C ILE A 126 31.56 -28.94 4.66
N SER A 127 32.57 -29.57 5.26
CA SER A 127 32.49 -31.01 5.55
C SER A 127 31.38 -31.25 6.58
N TYR A 128 30.17 -31.55 6.07
CA TYR A 128 29.00 -31.92 6.87
C TYR A 128 29.15 -33.27 7.58
N GLN A 129 30.30 -33.94 7.41
CA GLN A 129 30.64 -35.18 8.11
C GLN A 129 30.90 -34.94 9.61
N ASN A 130 31.30 -33.71 10.00
CA ASN A 130 31.48 -33.40 11.41
C ASN A 130 30.11 -33.22 12.09
N ILE A 131 29.78 -34.17 12.96
CA ILE A 131 28.50 -34.18 13.67
C ILE A 131 28.27 -32.91 14.49
N ALA A 132 29.34 -32.29 15.00
CA ALA A 132 29.27 -31.04 15.75
C ALA A 132 28.81 -29.86 14.88
N VAL A 133 29.29 -29.77 13.63
CA VAL A 133 28.87 -28.70 12.70
C VAL A 133 27.40 -28.87 12.34
N ARG A 134 26.95 -30.11 12.09
CA ARG A 134 25.54 -30.40 11.78
C ARG A 134 24.62 -30.09 12.97
N THR A 135 24.99 -30.50 14.18
CA THR A 135 24.20 -30.20 15.37
C THR A 135 24.18 -28.71 15.68
N SER A 136 25.30 -27.98 15.52
CA SER A 136 25.32 -26.52 15.67
C SER A 136 24.39 -25.81 14.69
N ILE A 137 24.39 -26.19 13.41
CA ILE A 137 23.47 -25.62 12.41
C ILE A 137 22.01 -25.90 12.77
N LEU A 138 21.69 -27.13 13.18
CA LEU A 138 20.33 -27.50 13.57
C LEU A 138 19.86 -26.71 14.80
N ILE A 139 20.70 -26.59 15.83
CA ILE A 139 20.40 -25.80 17.04
C ILE A 139 20.19 -24.34 16.66
N PHE A 140 21.03 -23.77 15.80
CA PHE A 140 20.89 -22.41 15.32
C PHE A 140 19.57 -22.20 14.57
N CYS A 141 19.21 -23.10 13.64
CA CYS A 141 17.94 -23.04 12.92
C CYS A 141 16.73 -23.16 13.87
N LEU A 142 16.78 -24.08 14.84
CA LEU A 142 15.73 -24.23 15.85
C LEU A 142 15.60 -22.97 16.71
N PHE A 143 16.71 -22.39 17.13
CA PHE A 143 16.74 -21.14 17.90
C PHE A 143 16.15 -19.97 17.11
N CYS A 144 16.58 -19.78 15.85
CA CYS A 144 15.99 -18.77 14.96
C CYS A 144 14.49 -19.00 14.76
N SER A 145 14.06 -20.24 14.54
CA SER A 145 12.65 -20.58 14.37
C SER A 145 11.83 -20.28 15.62
N LEU A 146 12.38 -20.52 16.82
CA LEU A 146 11.74 -20.20 18.08
C LEU A 146 11.58 -18.68 18.27
N ILE A 147 12.61 -17.89 17.96
CA ILE A 147 12.54 -16.42 18.01
C ILE A 147 11.43 -15.92 17.08
N LEU A 148 11.42 -16.37 15.81
CA LEU A 148 10.39 -15.98 14.84
C LEU A 148 8.98 -16.38 15.29
N LEU A 149 8.84 -17.55 15.91
CA LEU A 149 7.56 -18.02 16.44
C LEU A 149 7.08 -17.18 17.62
N LEU A 150 7.98 -16.83 18.56
CA LEU A 150 7.66 -15.95 19.69
C LEU A 150 7.25 -14.55 19.21
N ASP A 151 7.98 -13.99 18.26
CA ASP A 151 7.65 -12.71 17.62
C ASP A 151 6.27 -12.78 16.95
N ARG A 152 6.02 -13.82 16.13
CA ARG A 152 4.71 -13.98 15.49
C ARG A 152 3.57 -14.15 16.49
N CYS A 153 3.79 -14.85 17.61
CA CYS A 153 2.79 -14.97 18.68
C CYS A 153 2.48 -13.61 19.32
N ARG A 154 3.48 -12.73 19.51
CA ARG A 154 3.26 -11.37 20.00
C ARG A 154 2.46 -10.54 19.00
N THR A 155 2.85 -10.55 17.73
CA THR A 155 2.12 -9.84 16.67
C THR A 155 0.68 -10.33 16.56
N LEU A 156 0.44 -11.65 16.58
CA LEU A 156 -0.91 -12.23 16.52
C LEU A 156 -1.79 -11.78 17.70
N LYS A 157 -1.21 -11.72 18.91
CA LYS A 157 -1.92 -11.22 20.09
C LYS A 157 -2.26 -9.73 19.95
N ALA A 158 -1.34 -8.94 19.41
CA ALA A 158 -1.57 -7.53 19.14
C ALA A 158 -2.64 -7.32 18.05
N GLU A 159 -2.59 -8.08 16.95
CA GLU A 159 -3.61 -8.11 15.88
C GLU A 159 -4.99 -8.48 16.44
N TYR A 160 -5.06 -9.44 17.37
CA TYR A 160 -6.30 -9.78 18.06
C TYR A 160 -6.87 -8.61 18.88
N TYR A 161 -6.03 -7.93 19.67
CA TYR A 161 -6.48 -6.76 20.43
C TYR A 161 -6.88 -5.61 19.51
N TRP A 162 -6.14 -5.39 18.42
CA TRP A 162 -6.50 -4.40 17.41
C TRP A 162 -7.88 -4.70 16.79
N LYS A 163 -8.11 -5.94 16.35
CA LYS A 163 -9.42 -6.35 15.82
C LYS A 163 -10.54 -6.09 16.81
N LYS A 164 -10.32 -6.40 18.10
CA LYS A 164 -11.29 -6.12 19.16
C LYS A 164 -11.51 -4.62 19.37
N ALA A 165 -10.45 -3.83 19.35
CA ALA A 165 -10.52 -2.37 19.47
C ALA A 165 -11.32 -1.75 18.32
N SER A 166 -10.99 -2.11 17.08
CA SER A 166 -11.69 -1.64 15.87
C SER A 166 -13.19 -2.00 15.91
N LEU A 167 -13.53 -3.23 16.30
CA LEU A 167 -14.95 -3.63 16.43
C LEU A 167 -15.70 -2.85 17.52
N LEU A 168 -15.05 -2.46 18.62
CA LEU A 168 -15.66 -1.65 19.66
C LEU A 168 -15.82 -0.19 19.20
N ALA A 169 -14.81 0.36 18.54
CA ALA A 169 -14.82 1.72 18.03
C ALA A 169 -15.93 1.93 16.99
N VAL A 170 -16.07 1.02 16.02
CA VAL A 170 -17.15 1.05 15.01
C VAL A 170 -18.55 0.96 15.64
N LYS A 171 -18.67 0.35 16.84
CA LYS A 171 -19.93 0.28 17.59
C LYS A 171 -20.18 1.51 18.49
N GLY A 172 -19.29 2.49 18.50
CA GLY A 172 -19.37 3.70 19.32
C GLY A 172 -18.80 3.55 20.74
N TYR A 173 -18.23 2.39 21.10
CA TYR A 173 -17.62 2.13 22.41
C TYR A 173 -16.14 2.53 22.42
N PHE A 174 -15.84 3.79 22.08
CA PHE A 174 -14.46 4.22 21.85
C PHE A 174 -13.60 4.25 23.11
N THR A 175 -14.16 4.63 24.26
CA THR A 175 -13.46 4.60 25.55
C THR A 175 -12.99 3.18 25.90
N GLU A 176 -13.81 2.16 25.64
CA GLU A 176 -13.41 0.76 25.78
C GLU A 176 -12.42 0.34 24.71
N ALA A 177 -12.60 0.78 23.46
CA ALA A 177 -11.70 0.49 22.36
C ALA A 177 -10.28 1.00 22.63
N GLN A 178 -10.13 2.20 23.20
CA GLN A 178 -8.84 2.78 23.57
C GLN A 178 -8.03 1.87 24.50
N LYS A 179 -8.68 1.17 25.44
CA LYS A 179 -8.00 0.21 26.33
C LYS A 179 -7.38 -0.97 25.56
N PHE A 180 -7.97 -1.36 24.43
CA PHE A 180 -7.42 -2.39 23.56
C PHE A 180 -6.40 -1.84 22.58
N TYR A 181 -6.61 -0.63 22.02
CA TYR A 181 -5.61 0.07 21.22
C TYR A 181 -4.30 0.27 22.00
N ALA A 182 -4.38 0.70 23.25
CA ALA A 182 -3.19 0.86 24.11
C ALA A 182 -2.41 -0.45 24.32
N LYS A 183 -3.09 -1.61 24.31
CA LYS A 183 -2.45 -2.93 24.49
C LYS A 183 -1.72 -3.42 23.25
N CYS A 184 -2.18 -3.07 22.05
CA CYS A 184 -1.54 -3.49 20.81
C CYS A 184 -0.57 -2.45 20.23
N LYS A 185 -0.73 -1.16 20.58
CA LYS A 185 0.09 -0.06 20.07
C LYS A 185 1.61 -0.33 20.14
N PRO A 186 2.20 -0.84 21.24
CA PRO A 186 3.65 -1.05 21.30
C PRO A 186 4.18 -2.02 20.24
N GLU A 187 3.41 -3.06 19.92
CA GLU A 187 3.80 -4.10 18.95
C GLU A 187 3.44 -3.72 17.50
N LEU A 188 2.51 -2.78 17.31
CA LEU A 188 1.97 -2.40 16.00
C LEU A 188 2.30 -0.96 15.59
N ILE A 189 3.18 -0.27 16.32
CA ILE A 189 3.47 1.16 16.08
C ILE A 189 4.07 1.44 14.71
N GLU A 190 4.73 0.44 14.10
CA GLU A 190 5.27 0.53 12.74
C GLU A 190 4.31 -0.05 11.67
N ASN A 191 3.15 -0.59 12.09
CA ASN A 191 2.17 -1.12 11.16
C ASN A 191 1.32 0.03 10.60
N PRO A 192 1.47 0.41 9.32
CA PRO A 192 0.80 1.57 8.75
C PRO A 192 -0.73 1.44 8.69
N VAL A 193 -1.25 0.21 8.53
CA VAL A 193 -2.69 -0.03 8.48
C VAL A 193 -3.30 0.09 9.87
N PHE A 194 -2.59 -0.36 10.90
CA PHE A 194 -2.96 -0.13 12.29
C PHE A 194 -2.99 1.37 12.61
N LEU A 195 -1.92 2.11 12.26
CA LEU A 195 -1.85 3.54 12.49
C LEU A 195 -2.99 4.30 11.79
N GLN A 196 -3.25 4.00 10.51
CA GLN A 196 -4.36 4.63 9.78
C GLN A 196 -5.69 4.35 10.48
N ASN A 197 -5.98 3.09 10.85
CA ASN A 197 -7.23 2.76 11.53
C ASN A 197 -7.34 3.46 12.88
N TYR A 198 -6.30 3.38 13.72
CA TYR A 198 -6.33 4.01 15.04
C TYR A 198 -6.49 5.53 14.96
N GLY A 199 -5.75 6.19 14.06
CA GLY A 199 -5.89 7.62 13.78
C GLY A 199 -7.28 8.01 13.26
N THR A 200 -7.85 7.18 12.38
CA THR A 200 -9.21 7.36 11.86
C THR A 200 -10.26 7.26 12.97
N GLU A 201 -10.17 6.26 13.84
CA GLU A 201 -11.12 6.12 14.95
C GLU A 201 -10.99 7.28 15.95
N MET A 202 -9.77 7.76 16.21
CA MET A 202 -9.54 8.98 17.01
C MET A 202 -10.22 10.20 16.37
N ALA A 203 -10.07 10.38 15.05
CA ALA A 203 -10.71 11.47 14.33
C ALA A 203 -12.24 11.44 14.46
N ILE A 204 -12.84 10.28 14.22
CA ILE A 204 -14.31 10.08 14.30
C ILE A 204 -14.85 10.43 15.68
N HIS A 205 -14.09 10.15 16.75
CA HIS A 205 -14.51 10.38 18.13
C HIS A 205 -14.01 11.72 18.72
N GLY A 206 -13.48 12.61 17.89
CA GLY A 206 -13.17 13.99 18.26
C GLY A 206 -11.77 14.24 18.83
N ASP A 207 -10.90 13.23 18.85
CA ASP A 207 -9.50 13.38 19.28
C ASP A 207 -8.62 13.83 18.11
N PHE A 208 -8.91 15.02 17.58
CA PHE A 208 -8.38 15.48 16.29
C PHE A 208 -6.86 15.69 16.28
N GLU A 209 -6.28 16.19 17.37
CA GLU A 209 -4.84 16.45 17.44
C GLU A 209 -4.02 15.15 17.47
N ASN A 210 -4.40 14.18 18.32
CA ASN A 210 -3.73 12.88 18.35
C ASN A 210 -4.00 12.06 17.08
N ALA A 211 -5.18 12.21 16.48
CA ALA A 211 -5.49 11.66 15.17
C ALA A 211 -4.53 12.19 14.10
N LEU A 212 -4.31 13.51 14.03
CA LEU A 212 -3.38 14.10 13.05
C LEU A 212 -1.95 13.59 13.22
N ILE A 213 -1.47 13.46 14.45
CA ILE A 213 -0.13 12.88 14.71
C ILE A 213 -0.07 11.45 14.16
N THR A 214 -1.04 10.62 14.51
CA THR A 214 -1.06 9.20 14.13
C THR A 214 -1.27 8.99 12.62
N LEU A 215 -2.10 9.82 11.98
CA LEU A 215 -2.33 9.78 10.54
C LEU A 215 -1.10 10.28 9.75
N LYS A 216 -0.36 11.26 10.28
CA LYS A 216 0.94 11.67 9.72
C LYS A 216 2.00 10.59 9.85
N ASP A 217 2.04 9.89 10.98
CA ASP A 217 2.93 8.73 11.15
C ASP A 217 2.59 7.65 10.12
N ALA A 218 1.30 7.36 9.92
CA ALA A 218 0.83 6.43 8.88
C ALA A 218 1.26 6.89 7.47
N SER A 219 1.14 8.18 7.16
CA SER A 219 1.48 8.74 5.83
C SER A 219 2.97 8.66 5.49
N SER A 220 3.82 8.49 6.50
CA SER A 220 5.26 8.26 6.30
C SER A 220 5.58 6.94 5.62
N TYR A 221 4.66 5.95 5.67
CA TYR A 221 4.84 4.60 5.13
C TYR A 221 4.09 4.36 3.80
N PHE A 222 2.94 5.01 3.61
CA PHE A 222 2.08 4.82 2.43
C PHE A 222 1.12 6.01 2.26
N SER A 223 0.55 6.17 1.08
CA SER A 223 -0.51 7.15 0.83
C SER A 223 -1.77 6.46 0.32
N ASN A 224 -2.94 6.98 0.69
CA ASN A 224 -4.22 6.63 0.08
C ASN A 224 -5.25 7.74 0.33
N SER A 225 -6.34 7.68 -0.43
CA SER A 225 -7.39 8.69 -0.39
C SER A 225 -8.10 8.77 0.95
N ASP A 226 -8.28 7.66 1.68
CA ASP A 226 -8.95 7.66 2.99
C ASP A 226 -8.10 8.33 4.08
N LEU A 227 -6.78 8.11 4.06
CA LEU A 227 -5.84 8.76 4.96
C LEU A 227 -5.87 10.28 4.75
N ALA A 228 -5.84 10.72 3.48
CA ALA A 228 -5.97 12.15 3.14
C ALA A 228 -7.34 12.71 3.58
N MET A 229 -8.44 11.96 3.37
CA MET A 229 -9.78 12.34 3.83
C MET A 229 -9.87 12.57 5.33
N TYR A 230 -9.38 11.64 6.15
CA TYR A 230 -9.44 11.80 7.61
C TYR A 230 -8.46 12.84 8.12
N THR A 231 -7.32 13.02 7.45
CA THR A 231 -6.42 14.14 7.72
C THR A 231 -7.11 15.48 7.44
N ALA A 232 -7.82 15.60 6.31
CA ALA A 232 -8.60 16.78 5.94
C ALA A 232 -9.70 17.08 6.97
N PHE A 233 -10.42 16.04 7.38
CA PHE A 233 -11.46 16.11 8.41
C PHE A 233 -10.91 16.66 9.72
N CYS A 234 -9.79 16.14 10.22
CA CYS A 234 -9.18 16.69 11.43
C CYS A 234 -8.77 18.15 11.27
N TYR A 235 -8.14 18.51 10.14
CA TYR A 235 -7.77 19.91 9.86
C TYR A 235 -8.98 20.85 9.82
N ASP A 236 -10.11 20.40 9.27
CA ASP A 236 -11.35 21.17 9.24
C ASP A 236 -11.84 21.49 10.66
N PHE A 237 -11.83 20.49 11.54
CA PHE A 237 -12.25 20.62 12.93
C PHE A 237 -11.35 21.52 13.78
N ILE A 238 -10.03 21.49 13.56
CA ILE A 238 -9.09 22.42 14.22
C ILE A 238 -9.00 23.78 13.51
N ASN A 239 -9.90 24.06 12.57
CA ASN A 239 -10.05 25.32 11.86
C ASN A 239 -8.87 25.72 10.95
N GLU A 240 -8.06 24.74 10.53
CA GLU A 240 -6.97 24.90 9.56
C GLU A 240 -7.49 24.78 8.13
N LYS A 241 -8.30 25.75 7.71
CA LYS A 241 -9.08 25.71 6.47
C LYS A 241 -8.27 25.36 5.22
N GLN A 242 -7.09 25.98 5.04
CA GLN A 242 -6.27 25.74 3.84
C GLN A 242 -5.69 24.32 3.82
N LEU A 243 -5.25 23.81 4.97
CA LEU A 243 -4.71 22.46 5.07
C LEU A 243 -5.81 21.41 4.86
N ALA A 244 -7.02 21.66 5.38
CA ALA A 244 -8.19 20.83 5.14
C ALA A 244 -8.53 20.76 3.65
N GLU A 245 -8.62 21.91 2.98
CA GLU A 245 -8.91 21.97 1.54
C GLU A 245 -7.88 21.18 0.72
N ASN A 246 -6.58 21.42 0.98
CA ASN A 246 -5.50 20.72 0.27
C ASN A 246 -5.62 19.20 0.39
N GLN A 247 -5.95 18.70 1.59
CA GLN A 247 -6.08 17.25 1.83
C GLN A 247 -7.37 16.67 1.23
N TYR A 248 -8.48 17.40 1.22
CA TYR A 248 -9.69 16.97 0.53
C TYR A 248 -9.48 16.91 -1.00
N MET A 249 -8.80 17.90 -1.57
CA MET A 249 -8.44 17.91 -2.99
C MET A 249 -7.49 16.76 -3.32
N LEU A 250 -6.46 16.54 -2.49
CA LEU A 250 -5.54 15.40 -2.60
C LEU A 250 -6.30 14.06 -2.64
N ALA A 251 -7.22 13.84 -1.70
CA ALA A 251 -8.04 12.63 -1.67
C ALA A 251 -8.94 12.48 -2.91
N MET A 252 -9.54 13.58 -3.37
CA MET A 252 -10.39 13.60 -4.55
C MET A 252 -9.61 13.21 -5.81
N TYR A 253 -8.40 13.75 -6.00
CA TYR A 253 -7.58 13.46 -7.18
C TYR A 253 -6.81 12.15 -7.08
N MET A 254 -6.54 11.63 -5.89
CA MET A 254 -6.06 10.24 -5.71
C MET A 254 -7.05 9.23 -6.32
N VAL A 255 -8.35 9.45 -6.12
CA VAL A 255 -9.41 8.57 -6.66
C VAL A 255 -10.46 9.43 -7.39
N PRO A 256 -10.16 9.92 -8.59
CA PRO A 256 -10.97 10.91 -9.30
C PRO A 256 -12.33 10.35 -9.71
N SER A 257 -12.56 9.03 -9.66
CA SER A 257 -13.88 8.44 -9.87
C SER A 257 -14.79 8.49 -8.64
N SER A 258 -14.28 8.83 -7.46
CA SER A 258 -15.04 8.69 -6.21
C SER A 258 -16.02 9.84 -5.99
N PHE A 259 -17.32 9.50 -5.99
CA PHE A 259 -18.37 10.44 -5.59
C PHE A 259 -18.29 10.80 -4.11
N VAL A 260 -17.88 9.87 -3.24
CA VAL A 260 -17.79 10.10 -1.79
C VAL A 260 -16.79 11.20 -1.49
N LYS A 261 -15.57 11.13 -2.05
CA LYS A 261 -14.52 12.13 -1.83
C LYS A 261 -14.96 13.52 -2.32
N LYS A 262 -15.57 13.59 -3.51
CA LYS A 262 -16.15 14.84 -4.03
C LYS A 262 -17.29 15.37 -3.16
N GLY A 263 -18.16 14.49 -2.68
CA GLY A 263 -19.29 14.85 -1.84
C GLY A 263 -18.85 15.48 -0.52
N GLU A 264 -17.82 14.93 0.12
CA GLU A 264 -17.25 15.50 1.34
C GLU A 264 -16.56 16.85 1.10
N LEU A 265 -15.77 16.99 0.03
CA LEU A 265 -15.19 18.28 -0.35
C LEU A 265 -16.28 19.33 -0.65
N LEU A 266 -17.40 18.91 -1.28
CA LEU A 266 -18.54 19.80 -1.52
C LEU A 266 -19.17 20.27 -0.21
N ARG A 267 -19.38 19.36 0.76
CA ARG A 267 -19.88 19.73 2.09
C ARG A 267 -18.94 20.72 2.77
N PHE A 268 -17.64 20.48 2.70
CA PHE A 268 -16.61 21.39 3.22
C PHE A 268 -16.74 22.79 2.59
N TYR A 269 -16.84 22.90 1.27
CA TYR A 269 -17.01 24.21 0.62
C TYR A 269 -18.29 24.92 1.02
N ILE A 270 -19.40 24.19 1.16
CA ILE A 270 -20.66 24.76 1.65
C ILE A 270 -20.51 25.27 3.09
N ALA A 271 -19.91 24.48 3.97
CA ALA A 271 -19.69 24.85 5.37
C ALA A 271 -18.80 26.10 5.51
N LYS A 272 -17.78 26.23 4.66
CA LYS A 272 -16.86 27.38 4.63
C LYS A 272 -17.34 28.56 3.77
N LYS A 273 -18.57 28.49 3.22
CA LYS A 273 -19.18 29.52 2.35
C LYS A 273 -18.37 29.82 1.08
N GLU A 274 -17.64 28.84 0.57
CA GLU A 274 -16.87 28.91 -0.68
C GLU A 274 -17.77 28.65 -1.90
N ASN A 275 -18.76 29.52 -2.10
CA ASN A 275 -19.86 29.28 -3.06
C ASN A 275 -19.37 29.04 -4.49
N ALA A 276 -18.38 29.79 -4.96
CA ALA A 276 -17.84 29.63 -6.31
C ALA A 276 -17.21 28.24 -6.53
N LYS A 277 -16.45 27.74 -5.54
CA LYS A 277 -15.85 26.41 -5.58
C LYS A 277 -16.92 25.32 -5.45
N ALA A 278 -17.89 25.51 -4.55
CA ALA A 278 -19.01 24.60 -4.37
C ALA A 278 -19.84 24.42 -5.65
N ILE A 279 -20.16 25.50 -6.36
CA ILE A 279 -20.90 25.45 -7.63
C ILE A 279 -20.10 24.63 -8.66
N LYS A 280 -18.82 24.95 -8.87
CA LYS A 280 -17.97 24.22 -9.84
C LYS A 280 -17.91 22.72 -9.52
N LEU A 281 -17.70 22.37 -8.25
CA LEU A 281 -17.62 20.96 -7.85
C LEU A 281 -18.97 20.24 -7.98
N ALA A 282 -20.08 20.91 -7.68
CA ALA A 282 -21.41 20.34 -7.85
C ALA A 282 -21.74 20.07 -9.34
N GLU A 283 -21.30 20.92 -10.26
CA GLU A 283 -21.40 20.64 -11.70
C GLU A 283 -20.59 19.41 -12.10
N ILE A 284 -19.38 19.26 -11.57
CA ILE A 284 -18.55 18.07 -11.81
C ILE A 284 -19.26 16.81 -11.31
N ILE A 285 -19.76 16.82 -10.07
CA ILE A 285 -20.46 15.68 -9.46
C ILE A 285 -21.69 15.27 -10.27
N THR A 286 -22.48 16.24 -10.73
CA THR A 286 -23.73 15.95 -11.46
C THR A 286 -23.50 15.44 -12.87
N ARG A 287 -22.41 15.86 -13.53
CA ARG A 287 -22.05 15.43 -14.89
C ARG A 287 -21.19 14.17 -14.93
N GLN A 288 -20.56 13.79 -13.82
CA GLN A 288 -19.67 12.64 -13.79
C GLN A 288 -20.40 11.33 -14.15
N PRO A 289 -19.85 10.49 -15.04
CA PRO A 289 -20.43 9.19 -15.34
C PRO A 289 -20.35 8.25 -14.12
N VAL A 290 -21.40 7.45 -13.92
CA VAL A 290 -21.47 6.47 -12.83
C VAL A 290 -21.01 5.11 -13.33
N LYS A 291 -19.91 4.59 -12.76
CA LYS A 291 -19.37 3.26 -13.11
C LYS A 291 -20.23 2.12 -12.59
N ILE A 292 -20.62 2.18 -11.32
CA ILE A 292 -21.49 1.21 -10.65
C ILE A 292 -22.44 2.02 -9.80
N TRP A 293 -23.74 1.89 -10.03
CA TRP A 293 -24.75 2.65 -9.29
C TRP A 293 -24.84 2.20 -7.84
N SER A 294 -25.03 3.15 -6.93
CA SER A 294 -25.39 2.90 -5.53
C SER A 294 -26.29 4.01 -5.01
N ASN A 295 -27.06 3.71 -3.95
CA ASN A 295 -27.94 4.71 -3.32
C ASN A 295 -27.14 5.92 -2.79
N ASP A 296 -25.90 5.71 -2.34
CA ASP A 296 -25.07 6.80 -1.83
C ASP A 296 -24.61 7.74 -2.95
N ILE A 297 -24.29 7.21 -4.14
CA ILE A 297 -24.01 8.04 -5.32
C ILE A 297 -25.23 8.90 -5.66
N GLY A 298 -26.43 8.32 -5.68
CA GLY A 298 -27.67 9.06 -5.93
C GLY A 298 -27.93 10.16 -4.91
N LYS A 299 -27.68 9.91 -3.62
CA LYS A 299 -27.77 10.93 -2.57
C LYS A 299 -26.79 12.08 -2.77
N ILE A 300 -25.54 11.77 -3.13
CA ILE A 300 -24.49 12.79 -3.37
C ILE A 300 -24.84 13.64 -4.59
N GLN A 301 -25.27 13.03 -5.69
CA GLN A 301 -25.71 13.77 -6.88
C GLN A 301 -26.94 14.63 -6.59
N LYS A 302 -27.92 14.12 -5.85
CA LYS A 302 -29.08 14.90 -5.41
C LYS A 302 -28.68 16.10 -4.56
N TYR A 303 -27.76 15.90 -3.61
CA TYR A 303 -27.21 16.99 -2.80
C TYR A 303 -26.51 18.05 -3.66
N ALA A 304 -25.68 17.63 -4.62
CA ALA A 304 -25.03 18.54 -5.56
C ALA A 304 -26.03 19.34 -6.41
N MET A 305 -27.10 18.71 -6.92
CA MET A 305 -28.17 19.41 -7.64
C MET A 305 -28.85 20.47 -6.76
N LEU A 306 -29.15 20.14 -5.50
CA LEU A 306 -29.73 21.10 -4.54
C LEU A 306 -28.79 22.29 -4.28
N VAL A 307 -27.48 22.05 -4.21
CA VAL A 307 -26.48 23.13 -4.08
C VAL A 307 -26.52 24.06 -5.29
N LEU A 308 -26.58 23.52 -6.51
CA LEU A 308 -26.67 24.33 -7.72
C LEU A 308 -27.92 25.20 -7.75
N THR A 309 -29.09 24.63 -7.41
CA THR A 309 -30.36 25.38 -7.38
C THR A 309 -30.34 26.50 -6.34
N LYS A 310 -29.65 26.32 -5.21
CA LYS A 310 -29.60 27.31 -4.12
C LYS A 310 -28.58 28.43 -4.32
N LEU A 311 -27.48 28.17 -5.02
CA LEU A 311 -26.36 29.11 -5.13
C LEU A 311 -26.27 29.80 -6.49
N LYS A 312 -26.95 29.30 -7.54
CA LYS A 312 -27.02 29.96 -8.85
C LYS A 312 -28.24 30.86 -9.04
N ASN A 313 -29.26 30.69 -8.21
CA ASN A 313 -30.44 31.56 -8.14
C ASN A 313 -30.25 32.56 -7.01
#